data_AF-A0A2I0XIU4-F1
#
_entry.id   AF-A0A2I0XIU4-F1
#
_cell.length_a   1.000
_cell.length_b   1.000
_cell.length_c   1.000
_cell.angle_alpha   90.00
_cell.angle_beta   90.00
_cell.angle_gamma   90.00
#
_symmetry.space_group_name_H-M   'P 1'
#
loop_
_entity.id
_entity.type
_entity.pdbx_description
1 polymer ?
#
loop_
_entity_poly.entity_id
_entity_poly.type
_entity_poly.pdbx_seq_one_letter_code
_entity_poly.pdbx_strand_id
1 'polypeptide(L)'
;MESSSPSVPFPLLQTPVEANYRACTIPYRFLSDNPRKATPIEIQWIDLFLNSVPSFRCRQRAENDPTVIDAPEKAEKFARRYTEILEDMKKDPESHGGPPDCILLCRLREQALRELGFRDIFKKVKDEENAKAISLFEDVVRRNDAIDEGNRVENLIRGVLAGNIFDLGSAQV
;
A
#
# COMPACT_ATOMS: atom_id res chain seq x y z
N MET A 1 -5.54 7.24 14.46
CA MET A 1 -6.89 7.16 15.06
C MET A 1 -7.78 6.49 14.04
N GLU A 2 -8.13 5.22 14.22
CA GLU A 2 -9.27 4.66 13.49
C GLU A 2 -10.52 5.31 14.08
N SER A 3 -11.31 5.98 13.24
CA SER A 3 -12.53 6.64 13.69
C SER A 3 -13.50 5.58 14.20
N SER A 4 -14.09 5.79 15.37
CA SER A 4 -15.09 4.90 15.98
C SER A 4 -16.45 4.93 15.24
N SER A 5 -16.59 5.75 14.20
CA SER A 5 -17.81 5.82 13.40
C SER A 5 -17.95 4.60 12.49
N PRO A 6 -19.17 4.05 12.35
CA PRO A 6 -19.41 2.94 11.43
C PRO A 6 -19.12 3.37 9.99
N SER A 7 -18.49 2.49 9.22
CA SER A 7 -18.24 2.72 7.79
C SER A 7 -19.57 2.74 7.03
N VAL A 8 -19.82 3.81 6.28
CA VAL A 8 -20.96 3.95 5.37
C VAL A 8 -20.50 3.97 3.91
N PRO A 9 -21.32 3.53 2.94
CA PRO A 9 -20.98 3.62 1.53
C PRO A 9 -20.70 5.06 1.08
N PHE A 10 -19.78 5.23 0.14
CA PHE A 10 -19.48 6.55 -0.42
C PHE A 10 -20.69 7.08 -1.21
N PRO A 11 -21.18 8.31 -0.95
CA PRO A 11 -22.47 8.79 -1.47
C PRO A 11 -22.60 8.86 -3.00
N LEU A 12 -21.49 8.92 -3.73
CA LEU A 12 -21.49 8.97 -5.21
C LEU A 12 -21.45 7.58 -5.85
N LEU A 13 -21.43 6.49 -5.07
CA LEU A 13 -21.53 5.14 -5.62
C LEU A 13 -22.97 4.85 -6.06
N GLN A 14 -23.12 4.25 -7.23
CA GLN A 14 -24.42 3.85 -7.74
C GLN A 14 -25.03 2.74 -6.87
N THR A 15 -26.26 2.97 -6.43
CA THR A 15 -27.04 2.01 -5.64
C THR A 15 -27.82 1.04 -6.55
N PRO A 16 -27.92 -0.27 -6.21
CA PRO A 16 -27.34 -0.92 -5.02
C PRO A 16 -25.83 -1.14 -5.18
N VAL A 17 -25.06 -0.81 -4.13
CA VAL A 17 -23.58 -0.86 -4.16
C VAL A 17 -23.10 -2.30 -4.30
N GLU A 18 -23.80 -3.23 -3.65
CA GLU A 18 -23.49 -4.67 -3.61
C GLU A 18 -23.49 -5.32 -5.00
N ALA A 19 -24.29 -4.80 -5.93
CA ALA A 19 -24.39 -5.34 -7.29
C ALA A 19 -23.44 -4.65 -8.29
N ASN A 20 -23.06 -3.39 -8.03
CA ASN A 20 -22.41 -2.53 -9.03
C ASN A 20 -20.97 -2.17 -8.69
N TYR A 21 -20.57 -2.26 -7.42
CA TYR A 21 -19.26 -1.82 -6.98
C TYR A 21 -18.37 -2.98 -6.55
N ARG A 22 -17.22 -3.10 -7.21
CA ARG A 22 -16.13 -3.97 -6.81
C ARG A 22 -14.85 -3.14 -6.69
N ALA A 23 -14.30 -3.05 -5.48
CA ALA A 23 -13.12 -2.24 -5.22
C ALA A 23 -11.86 -2.77 -5.93
N CYS A 24 -11.65 -4.09 -5.90
CA CYS A 24 -10.52 -4.73 -6.56
C CYS A 24 -10.72 -4.74 -8.08
N THR A 25 -9.99 -3.87 -8.79
CA THR A 25 -10.09 -3.70 -10.25
C THR A 25 -9.70 -4.96 -11.03
N ILE A 26 -8.67 -5.68 -10.56
CA ILE A 26 -8.12 -6.85 -11.25
C ILE A 26 -8.69 -8.11 -10.59
N PRO A 27 -9.48 -8.93 -11.32
CA PRO A 27 -9.96 -10.19 -10.80
C PRO A 27 -8.82 -11.21 -10.78
N TYR A 28 -8.52 -11.77 -9.61
CA TYR A 28 -7.51 -12.83 -9.51
C TYR A 28 -8.09 -14.21 -9.83
N ARG A 29 -9.40 -14.35 -9.71
CA ARG A 29 -10.15 -15.60 -9.84
C ARG A 29 -11.52 -15.36 -10.43
N PHE A 30 -12.01 -16.36 -11.17
CA PHE A 30 -13.37 -16.50 -11.64
C PHE A 30 -14.06 -17.72 -11.00
N LEU A 31 -15.39 -17.75 -11.02
CA LEU A 31 -16.19 -18.85 -10.45
C LEU A 31 -15.93 -20.21 -11.11
N SER A 32 -15.38 -20.22 -12.33
CA SER A 32 -14.99 -21.43 -13.05
C SER A 32 -13.65 -22.03 -12.59
N ASP A 33 -12.85 -21.29 -11.84
CA ASP A 33 -11.52 -21.73 -11.43
C ASP A 33 -11.60 -22.72 -10.26
N ASN A 34 -10.66 -23.67 -10.20
CA ASN A 34 -10.62 -24.66 -9.13
C ASN A 34 -10.35 -23.99 -7.77
N PRO A 35 -11.28 -24.04 -6.79
CA PRO A 35 -11.15 -23.33 -5.51
C PRO A 35 -9.96 -23.80 -4.68
N ARG A 36 -9.52 -25.05 -4.84
CA ARG A 36 -8.43 -25.65 -4.07
C ARG A 36 -7.03 -25.38 -4.65
N LYS A 37 -6.93 -24.63 -5.75
CA LYS A 37 -5.65 -24.38 -6.42
C LYS A 37 -5.53 -22.91 -6.76
N ALA A 38 -4.40 -22.31 -6.38
CA ALA A 38 -4.12 -20.92 -6.72
C ALA A 38 -4.07 -20.72 -8.24
N THR A 39 -4.71 -19.66 -8.73
CA THR A 39 -4.67 -19.28 -10.15
C THR A 39 -3.31 -18.65 -10.49
N PRO A 40 -2.93 -18.61 -11.77
CA PRO A 40 -1.71 -17.91 -12.19
C PRO A 40 -1.69 -16.42 -11.81
N ILE A 41 -2.86 -15.77 -11.72
CA ILE A 41 -2.95 -14.36 -11.34
C ILE A 41 -2.77 -14.20 -9.84
N GLU A 42 -3.39 -15.08 -9.03
CA GLU A 42 -3.18 -15.09 -7.58
C GLU A 42 -1.70 -15.28 -7.24
N ILE A 43 -1.02 -16.24 -7.90
CA ILE A 43 0.41 -16.49 -7.70
C ILE A 43 1.24 -15.25 -8.05
N GLN A 44 1.00 -14.61 -9.21
CA GLN A 44 1.73 -13.40 -9.61
C GLN A 44 1.58 -12.26 -8.60
N TRP A 45 0.36 -12.05 -8.10
CA TRP A 45 0.13 -11.03 -7.09
C TRP A 45 0.77 -11.40 -5.75
N ILE A 46 0.66 -12.65 -5.30
CA ILE A 46 1.34 -13.11 -4.09
C ILE A 46 2.85 -12.91 -4.22
N ASP A 47 3.44 -13.25 -5.37
CA ASP A 47 4.88 -13.05 -5.64
C ASP A 47 5.26 -11.57 -5.61
N LEU A 48 4.42 -10.68 -6.12
CA LEU A 48 4.63 -9.23 -6.01
C LEU A 48 4.70 -8.78 -4.53
N PHE A 49 3.80 -9.29 -3.69
CA PHE A 49 3.81 -8.98 -2.25
C PHE A 49 5.01 -9.62 -1.54
N LEU A 50 5.42 -10.85 -1.90
CA LEU A 50 6.64 -11.50 -1.40
C LEU A 50 7.89 -10.67 -1.73
N ASN A 51 8.00 -10.18 -2.96
CA ASN A 51 9.12 -9.34 -3.39
C ASN A 51 9.20 -8.01 -2.63
N SER A 52 8.09 -7.54 -2.02
CA SER A 52 8.09 -6.35 -1.19
C SER A 52 8.65 -6.58 0.21
N VAL A 53 8.63 -7.83 0.73
CA VAL A 53 8.99 -8.16 2.12
C VAL A 53 10.40 -7.69 2.52
N PRO A 54 11.45 -7.88 1.71
CA PRO A 54 12.79 -7.37 2.05
C PRO A 54 12.84 -5.86 2.21
N SER A 55 12.02 -5.11 1.46
CA SER A 55 11.93 -3.64 1.57
C SER A 55 11.23 -3.20 2.86
N PHE A 56 10.26 -3.97 3.34
CA PHE A 56 9.63 -3.75 4.65
C PHE A 56 10.54 -4.14 5.81
N ARG A 57 11.35 -5.20 5.62
CA ARG A 57 12.32 -5.71 6.60
C ARG A 57 13.57 -4.84 6.69
N CYS A 58 14.47 -4.95 5.70
CA CYS A 58 15.86 -4.49 5.80
C CYS A 58 16.07 -3.01 5.47
N ARG A 59 15.23 -2.41 4.61
CA ARG A 59 15.79 -1.31 3.81
C ARG A 59 15.68 0.09 4.42
N GLN A 60 14.75 0.37 5.35
CA GLN A 60 14.63 1.73 5.92
C GLN A 60 13.57 1.93 7.02
N ARG A 61 12.82 0.90 7.42
CA ARG A 61 11.48 1.13 7.99
C ARG A 61 11.25 0.42 9.33
N ALA A 62 11.22 -0.91 9.34
CA ALA A 62 10.96 -1.66 10.57
C ALA A 62 12.21 -1.80 11.46
N GLU A 63 13.35 -2.24 10.93
CA GLU A 63 14.59 -2.46 11.72
C GLU A 63 15.14 -1.17 12.37
N ASN A 64 14.90 -0.02 11.73
CA ASN A 64 15.40 1.28 12.17
C ASN A 64 14.33 2.11 12.89
N ASP A 65 13.16 1.53 13.22
CA ASP A 65 12.10 2.24 13.91
C ASP A 65 12.49 2.46 15.39
N PRO A 66 12.81 3.71 15.82
CA PRO A 66 13.23 3.97 17.19
C PRO A 66 12.07 3.86 18.19
N THR A 67 10.83 3.73 17.71
CA THR A 67 9.64 3.66 18.56
C THR A 67 9.34 2.24 19.04
N VAL A 68 10.01 1.23 18.48
CA VAL A 68 9.80 -0.18 18.79
C VAL A 68 11.06 -0.77 19.42
N ILE A 69 10.94 -1.31 20.64
CA ILE A 69 12.01 -2.08 21.29
C ILE A 69 12.25 -3.37 20.50
N ASP A 70 13.51 -3.73 20.26
CA ASP A 70 13.95 -4.89 19.48
C ASP A 70 13.40 -4.91 18.05
N ALA A 71 13.35 -3.72 17.43
CA ALA A 71 12.85 -3.52 16.07
C ALA A 71 13.46 -4.49 15.04
N PRO A 72 14.77 -4.81 15.07
CA PRO A 72 15.35 -5.78 14.14
C PRO A 72 14.79 -7.20 14.27
N GLU A 73 14.67 -7.70 15.50
CA GLU A 73 14.14 -9.05 15.74
C GLU A 73 12.65 -9.15 15.37
N LYS A 74 11.89 -8.09 15.64
CA LYS A 74 10.48 -8.00 15.26
C LYS A 74 10.31 -7.87 13.75
N ALA A 75 11.20 -7.16 13.05
CA ALA A 75 11.18 -7.07 11.60
C ALA A 75 11.46 -8.43 10.95
N GLU A 76 12.40 -9.21 11.49
CA GLU A 76 12.65 -10.59 11.02
C GLU A 76 11.43 -11.49 11.28
N LYS A 77 10.83 -11.37 12.47
CA LYS A 77 9.60 -12.12 12.80
C LYS A 77 8.43 -11.75 11.89
N PHE A 78 8.29 -10.47 11.53
CA PHE A 78 7.33 -10.01 10.53
C PHE A 78 7.58 -10.68 9.18
N ALA A 79 8.81 -10.60 8.68
CA ALA A 79 9.17 -11.11 7.36
C ALA A 79 8.91 -12.60 7.25
N ARG A 80 9.31 -13.39 8.26
CA ARG A 80 9.02 -14.82 8.33
C ARG A 80 7.51 -15.08 8.33
N ARG A 81 6.77 -14.45 9.25
CA ARG A 81 5.33 -14.72 9.40
C ARG A 81 4.52 -14.32 8.17
N TYR A 82 4.82 -13.16 7.58
CA TYR A 82 4.11 -12.70 6.39
C TYR A 82 4.45 -13.57 5.16
N THR A 83 5.71 -14.03 5.05
CA THR A 83 6.11 -14.99 4.01
C THR A 83 5.37 -16.32 4.15
N GLU A 84 5.27 -16.85 5.37
CA GLU A 84 4.51 -18.07 5.66
C GLU A 84 3.03 -17.93 5.26
N ILE A 85 2.37 -16.82 5.62
CA ILE A 85 0.99 -16.52 5.25
C ILE A 85 0.80 -16.51 3.73
N LEU A 86 1.72 -15.88 2.99
CA LEU A 86 1.68 -15.78 1.53
C LEU A 86 1.92 -17.14 0.85
N GLU A 87 2.86 -17.94 1.36
CA GLU A 87 3.11 -19.30 0.86
C GLU A 87 1.98 -20.28 1.17
N ASP A 88 1.30 -20.11 2.32
CA ASP A 88 0.10 -20.88 2.64
C ASP A 88 -1.04 -20.57 1.65
N MET A 89 -1.24 -19.31 1.29
CA MET A 89 -2.24 -18.91 0.29
C MET A 89 -1.95 -19.45 -1.13
N LYS A 90 -0.68 -19.69 -1.47
CA LYS A 90 -0.34 -20.37 -2.73
C LYS A 90 -0.77 -21.84 -2.73
N LYS A 91 -0.67 -22.51 -1.57
CA LYS A 91 -1.03 -23.93 -1.41
C LYS A 91 -2.54 -24.10 -1.28
N ASP A 92 -3.17 -23.22 -0.51
CA ASP A 92 -4.60 -23.22 -0.22
C ASP A 92 -5.17 -21.79 -0.32
N PRO A 93 -5.83 -21.44 -1.43
CA PRO A 93 -6.40 -20.11 -1.62
C PRO A 93 -7.46 -19.72 -0.58
N GLU A 94 -8.12 -20.67 0.08
CA GLU A 94 -9.12 -20.39 1.12
C GLU A 94 -8.49 -20.11 2.49
N SER A 95 -7.18 -20.32 2.63
CA SER A 95 -6.45 -20.01 3.86
C SER A 95 -6.45 -18.52 4.17
N HIS A 96 -6.29 -18.19 5.46
CA HIS A 96 -6.16 -16.80 5.96
C HIS A 96 -7.28 -15.84 5.51
N GLY A 97 -8.47 -16.37 5.22
CA GLY A 97 -9.66 -15.60 4.82
C GLY A 97 -9.77 -15.33 3.31
N GLY A 98 -9.10 -16.13 2.48
CA GLY A 98 -9.15 -16.00 1.02
C GLY A 98 -10.43 -16.54 0.38
N PRO A 99 -10.53 -16.53 -0.97
CA PRO A 99 -9.46 -16.30 -1.96
C PRO A 99 -8.79 -14.92 -1.88
N PRO A 100 -7.49 -14.80 -2.18
CA PRO A 100 -6.76 -13.56 -2.06
C PRO A 100 -7.28 -12.49 -3.03
N ASP A 101 -7.32 -11.26 -2.55
CA ASP A 101 -7.43 -10.06 -3.36
C ASP A 101 -6.43 -8.99 -2.87
N CYS A 102 -6.26 -7.90 -3.62
CA CYS A 102 -5.30 -6.86 -3.28
C CYS A 102 -5.54 -6.28 -1.87
N ILE A 103 -6.82 -6.15 -1.48
CA ILE A 103 -7.21 -5.57 -0.19
C ILE A 103 -6.83 -6.52 0.95
N LEU A 104 -7.08 -7.83 0.81
CA LEU A 104 -6.74 -8.85 1.79
C LEU A 104 -5.21 -8.94 1.95
N LEU A 105 -4.47 -8.99 0.85
CA LEU A 105 -3.00 -9.05 0.89
C LEU A 105 -2.40 -7.82 1.59
N CYS A 106 -2.93 -6.62 1.32
CA CYS A 106 -2.56 -5.41 2.04
C CYS A 106 -2.95 -5.47 3.53
N ARG A 107 -4.17 -5.93 3.85
CA ARG A 107 -4.67 -6.01 5.23
C ARG A 107 -3.83 -6.96 6.08
N LEU A 108 -3.50 -8.13 5.55
CA LEU A 108 -2.67 -9.13 6.25
C LEU A 108 -1.26 -8.59 6.53
N ARG A 109 -0.69 -7.80 5.60
CA ARG A 109 0.59 -7.12 5.82
C ARG A 109 0.51 -6.15 7.00
N GLU A 110 -0.49 -5.27 7.00
CA GLU A 110 -0.68 -4.28 8.06
C GLU A 110 -0.97 -4.95 9.41
N GLN A 111 -1.78 -6.01 9.42
CA GLN A 111 -2.06 -6.78 10.61
C GLN A 111 -0.78 -7.42 11.17
N ALA A 112 0.02 -8.07 10.33
CA ALA A 112 1.28 -8.69 10.75
C ALA A 112 2.25 -7.65 11.35
N LEU A 113 2.34 -6.44 10.78
CA LEU A 113 3.14 -5.34 11.33
C LEU A 113 2.59 -4.85 12.68
N ARG A 114 1.29 -4.57 12.75
CA ARG A 114 0.63 -4.02 13.96
C ARG A 114 0.69 -4.99 15.14
N GLU A 115 0.53 -6.28 14.91
CA GLU A 115 0.63 -7.31 15.95
C GLU A 115 2.03 -7.39 16.57
N LEU A 116 3.06 -6.96 15.85
CA LEU A 116 4.44 -6.87 16.34
C LEU A 116 4.76 -5.52 16.97
N GLY A 117 3.77 -4.61 17.02
CA GLY A 117 3.88 -3.29 17.64
C GLY A 117 4.26 -2.16 16.69
N PHE A 118 4.48 -2.45 15.41
CA PHE A 118 4.74 -1.41 14.41
C PHE A 118 3.45 -0.65 14.10
N ARG A 119 3.44 0.66 14.38
CA ARG A 119 2.28 1.52 14.09
C ARG A 119 2.42 2.26 12.77
N ASP A 120 3.60 2.82 12.51
CA ASP A 120 3.87 3.60 11.30
C ASP A 120 5.37 3.58 10.99
N ILE A 121 5.82 2.51 10.34
CA ILE A 121 7.22 2.31 9.95
C ILE A 121 7.72 3.33 8.92
N PHE A 122 6.83 4.16 8.38
CA PHE A 122 7.14 5.19 7.38
C PHE A 122 7.14 6.60 7.96
N LYS A 123 6.90 6.77 9.27
CA LYS A 123 6.70 8.09 9.87
C LYS A 123 7.87 9.04 9.60
N LYS A 124 9.10 8.56 9.83
CA LYS A 124 10.33 9.36 9.65
C LYS A 124 10.50 9.84 8.21
N VAL A 125 10.36 8.94 7.23
CA VAL A 125 10.49 9.28 5.81
C VAL A 125 9.39 10.28 5.41
N LYS A 126 8.13 10.05 5.81
CA LYS A 126 7.03 10.98 5.53
C LYS A 126 7.28 12.38 6.10
N ASP A 127 7.86 12.48 7.29
CA ASP A 127 8.17 13.79 7.89
C ASP A 127 9.26 14.53 7.11
N GLU A 128 10.33 13.83 6.70
CA GLU A 128 11.41 14.38 5.89
C GLU A 128 10.92 14.82 4.50
N GLU A 129 10.08 14.01 3.86
CA GLU A 129 9.49 14.33 2.55
C GLU A 129 8.51 15.49 2.62
N ASN A 130 7.62 15.50 3.61
CA ASN A 130 6.67 16.59 3.79
C ASN A 130 7.38 17.91 4.09
N ALA A 131 8.44 17.90 4.91
CA ALA A 131 9.24 19.10 5.19
C ALA A 131 9.90 19.65 3.91
N LYS A 132 10.48 18.78 3.09
CA LYS A 132 11.06 19.17 1.79
C LYS A 132 9.99 19.68 0.82
N ALA A 133 8.85 19.00 0.71
CA ALA A 133 7.75 19.40 -0.15
C ALA A 133 7.19 20.78 0.21
N ILE A 134 6.99 21.05 1.52
CA ILE A 134 6.55 22.36 2.01
C ILE A 134 7.56 23.45 1.65
N SER A 135 8.87 23.17 1.76
CA SER A 135 9.91 24.15 1.41
C SER A 135 9.91 24.56 -0.07
N LEU A 136 9.46 23.66 -0.97
CA LEU A 136 9.39 23.90 -2.41
C LEU A 136 8.02 24.43 -2.87
N PHE A 137 7.01 24.37 -2.01
CA PHE A 137 5.62 24.64 -2.36
C PHE A 137 5.42 26.04 -2.94
N GLU A 138 5.98 27.07 -2.29
CA GLU A 138 5.83 28.46 -2.73
C GLU A 138 6.38 28.68 -4.14
N ASP A 139 7.56 28.15 -4.43
CA ASP A 139 8.19 28.28 -5.75
C ASP A 139 7.42 27.50 -6.83
N VAL A 140 6.89 26.32 -6.49
CA VAL A 140 6.05 25.54 -7.42
C VAL A 140 4.77 26.29 -7.76
N VAL A 141 4.11 26.91 -6.77
CA VAL A 141 2.89 27.71 -7.00
C VAL A 141 3.20 28.93 -7.86
N ARG A 142 4.23 29.71 -7.52
CA ARG A 142 4.64 30.89 -8.31
C ARG A 142 4.94 30.56 -9.77
N ARG A 143 5.59 29.42 -10.03
CA ARG A 143 5.84 28.94 -11.40
C ARG A 143 4.57 28.60 -12.16
N ASN A 144 3.55 28.06 -11.48
CA ASN A 144 2.26 27.76 -12.09
C ASN A 144 1.43 29.02 -12.34
N ASP A 145 1.48 30.01 -11.44
CA ASP A 145 0.75 31.27 -11.58
C ASP A 145 1.26 32.11 -12.75
N ALA A 146 2.56 32.00 -13.08
CA ALA A 146 3.17 32.66 -14.23
C ALA A 146 2.76 32.07 -15.59
N ILE A 147 2.06 30.91 -15.61
CA ILE A 147 1.58 30.27 -16.84
C ILE A 147 0.21 30.85 -17.20
N ASP A 148 -0.01 31.08 -18.49
CA ASP A 148 -1.29 31.49 -19.05
C ASP A 148 -2.41 30.47 -18.72
N GLU A 149 -3.63 30.96 -18.52
CA GLU A 149 -4.75 30.19 -17.98
C GLU A 149 -5.06 28.93 -18.79
N GLY A 150 -4.91 28.99 -20.12
CA GLY A 150 -5.15 27.85 -21.02
C GLY A 150 -4.17 26.68 -20.83
N ASN A 151 -2.94 26.95 -20.42
CA ASN A 151 -1.90 25.92 -20.23
C ASN A 151 -1.66 25.55 -18.76
N ARG A 152 -2.20 26.34 -17.82
CA ARG A 152 -1.99 26.15 -16.38
C ARG A 152 -2.53 24.82 -15.88
N VAL A 153 -3.73 24.43 -16.33
CA VAL A 153 -4.36 23.16 -15.94
C VAL A 153 -3.51 21.97 -16.38
N GLU A 154 -2.99 21.99 -17.60
CA GLU A 154 -2.10 20.92 -18.08
C GLU A 154 -0.84 20.82 -17.22
N ASN A 155 -0.21 21.96 -16.90
CA ASN A 155 0.99 21.97 -16.07
C ASN A 155 0.72 21.45 -14.65
N LEU A 156 -0.43 21.79 -14.07
CA LEU A 156 -0.87 21.25 -12.78
C LEU A 156 -1.08 19.74 -12.83
N ILE A 157 -1.72 19.21 -13.88
CA ILE A 157 -1.92 17.76 -14.06
C ILE A 157 -0.56 17.05 -14.14
N ARG A 158 0.38 17.59 -14.93
CA ARG A 158 1.75 17.07 -15.01
C ARG A 158 2.45 17.12 -13.66
N GLY A 159 2.25 18.19 -12.89
CA GLY A 159 2.76 18.34 -11.52
C GLY A 159 2.21 17.27 -10.57
N VAL A 160 0.91 16.99 -10.61
CA VAL A 160 0.28 15.92 -9.81
C VAL A 160 0.85 14.55 -10.15
N LEU A 161 0.97 14.23 -11.44
CA LEU A 161 1.55 12.97 -11.89
C LEU A 161 3.03 12.84 -11.51
N ALA A 162 3.80 13.93 -11.65
CA ALA A 162 5.20 13.98 -11.25
C ALA A 162 5.35 13.79 -9.74
N GLY A 163 4.54 14.47 -8.93
CA GLY A 163 4.54 14.32 -7.47
C GLY A 163 4.18 12.91 -7.00
N ASN A 164 3.35 12.18 -7.74
CA ASN A 164 3.04 10.78 -7.42
C ASN A 164 4.21 9.81 -7.66
N ILE A 165 5.14 10.15 -8.56
CA ILE A 165 6.34 9.34 -8.85
C ILE A 165 7.53 9.80 -8.01
N PHE A 166 7.59 11.08 -7.66
CA PHE A 166 8.71 11.70 -6.97
C PHE A 166 8.72 11.32 -5.49
N ASP A 167 9.28 10.15 -5.21
CA ASP A 167 9.59 9.65 -3.88
C ASP A 167 11.04 10.04 -3.54
N LEU A 168 11.20 10.98 -2.61
CA LEU A 168 12.52 11.44 -2.16
C LEU A 168 13.20 10.40 -1.25
N GLY A 169 12.49 9.34 -0.86
CA GLY A 169 12.95 8.29 0.04
C GLY A 169 13.16 6.89 -0.56
N SER A 170 12.51 6.52 -1.68
CA SER A 170 12.55 5.12 -2.18
C SER A 170 13.48 4.85 -3.36
N ALA A 171 14.05 5.89 -3.97
CA ALA A 171 14.91 5.75 -5.15
C ALA A 171 16.43 5.81 -4.86
N GLN A 172 16.86 5.70 -3.60
CA GLN A 172 18.28 5.45 -3.31
C GLN A 172 18.57 3.95 -3.38
N VAL A 173 19.20 3.58 -4.50
CA VAL A 173 19.86 2.29 -4.78
C VAL A 173 20.98 2.05 -3.79
#